data_AF-A0A323UJ18-F1
#
_entry.id   AF-A0A323UJ18-F1
#
_cell.length_a   1.000
_cell.length_b   1.000
_cell.length_c   1.000
_cell.angle_alpha   90.00
_cell.angle_beta   90.00
_cell.angle_gamma   90.00
#
_symmetry.space_group_name_H-M   'P 1'
#
loop_
_entity.id
_entity.type
_entity.pdbx_description
1 polymer ?
#
loop_
_entity_poly.entity_id
_entity_poly.type
_entity_poly.pdbx_seq_one_letter_code
_entity_poly.pdbx_strand_id
1 'polypeptide(L)'
;MDAQTLLVPHPLLDPEGYARWHWGAYQALLSAPEEAGEADWAEWGLMVDALKRLAAHDPEAALSLAREIWDERERLQALGIRLPDWEAWRARLGL
;
A
#
# COMPACT_ATOMS: atom_id res chain seq x y z
N MET A 1 -15.28 4.25 34.46
CA MET A 1 -14.05 3.60 33.96
C MET A 1 -14.04 3.82 32.48
N ASP A 2 -13.33 4.86 32.10
CA ASP A 2 -13.48 5.60 30.86
C ASP A 2 -13.06 4.78 29.64
N ALA A 3 -13.90 4.81 28.63
CA ALA A 3 -13.55 4.44 27.26
C ALA A 3 -12.57 5.49 26.72
N GLN A 4 -11.33 5.44 27.19
CA GLN A 4 -10.19 6.00 26.47
C GLN A 4 -9.88 5.05 25.31
N THR A 5 -10.81 4.99 24.36
CA THR A 5 -10.46 4.67 22.98
C THR A 5 -9.55 5.81 22.55
N LEU A 6 -8.25 5.56 22.63
CA LEU A 6 -7.20 6.38 22.04
C LEU A 6 -7.70 6.83 20.67
N LEU A 7 -8.03 8.11 20.56
CA LEU A 7 -8.11 8.86 19.31
C LEU A 7 -6.69 8.89 18.75
N VAL A 8 -6.22 7.74 18.24
CA VAL A 8 -5.10 7.70 17.31
C VAL A 8 -5.57 8.54 16.13
N PRO A 9 -4.86 9.61 15.76
CA PRO A 9 -5.28 10.46 14.65
C PRO A 9 -5.47 9.58 13.42
N HIS A 10 -6.70 9.50 12.92
CA HIS A 10 -7.03 8.68 11.77
C HIS A 10 -6.29 9.29 10.56
N PRO A 11 -5.41 8.55 9.84
CA PRO A 11 -4.68 9.05 8.66
C PRO A 11 -5.57 9.33 7.44
N LEU A 12 -6.86 9.62 7.64
CA LEU A 12 -7.88 9.77 6.59
C LEU A 12 -7.96 11.15 5.94
N LEU A 13 -7.06 12.10 6.25
CA LEU A 13 -7.16 13.45 5.68
C LEU A 13 -6.17 13.74 4.54
N ASP A 14 -4.98 13.13 4.50
CA ASP A 14 -4.04 13.31 3.38
C ASP A 14 -3.81 12.00 2.59
N PRO A 15 -3.80 12.06 1.25
CA PRO A 15 -3.61 10.88 0.40
C PRO A 15 -2.32 10.09 0.64
N GLU A 16 -1.25 10.75 1.12
CA GLU A 16 0.04 10.13 1.34
C GLU A 16 0.01 9.23 2.58
N GLY A 17 -0.46 9.75 3.70
CA GLY A 17 -0.61 9.01 4.95
C GLY A 17 -1.48 7.77 4.79
N TYR A 18 -2.56 7.87 4.01
CA TYR A 18 -3.42 6.72 3.71
C TYR A 18 -2.70 5.65 2.86
N ALA A 19 -1.97 6.04 1.81
CA ALA A 19 -1.21 5.10 0.99
C ALA A 19 -0.05 4.45 1.75
N ARG A 20 0.64 5.23 2.60
CA ARG A 20 1.73 4.75 3.47
C ARG A 20 1.22 3.78 4.54
N TRP A 21 0.04 4.01 5.11
CA TRP A 21 -0.58 3.09 6.07
C TRP A 21 -0.85 1.72 5.46
N HIS A 22 -1.47 1.69 4.26
CA HIS A 22 -1.67 0.44 3.51
C HIS A 22 -0.34 -0.24 3.21
N TRP A 23 0.66 0.51 2.72
CA TRP A 23 1.97 -0.06 2.43
C TRP A 23 2.65 -0.66 3.67
N GLY A 24 2.56 0.01 4.83
CA GLY A 24 3.10 -0.49 6.09
C GLY A 24 2.50 -1.84 6.50
N ALA A 25 1.20 -2.05 6.25
CA ALA A 25 0.56 -3.35 6.49
C ALA A 25 1.17 -4.45 5.58
N TYR A 26 1.37 -4.16 4.29
CA TYR A 26 2.05 -5.10 3.39
C TYR A 26 3.50 -5.35 3.79
N GLN A 27 4.24 -4.34 4.25
CA GLN A 27 5.62 -4.53 4.73
C GLN A 27 5.68 -5.43 5.97
N ALA A 28 4.70 -5.34 6.87
CA ALA A 28 4.58 -6.27 8.00
C ALA A 28 4.33 -7.71 7.52
N LEU A 29 3.39 -7.91 6.58
CA LEU A 29 3.11 -9.22 6.00
C LEU A 29 4.32 -9.81 5.26
N LEU A 30 5.03 -8.99 4.49
CA LEU A 30 6.25 -9.40 3.78
C LEU A 30 7.37 -9.82 4.75
N SER A 31 7.35 -9.34 6.00
CA SER A 31 8.36 -9.63 7.02
C SER A 31 8.07 -10.90 7.83
N ALA A 32 6.81 -11.32 7.91
CA ALA A 32 6.37 -12.55 8.58
C ALA A 32 5.28 -13.26 7.74
N PRO A 33 5.60 -13.73 6.53
CA PRO A 33 4.62 -14.28 5.59
C PRO A 33 3.91 -15.53 6.11
N GLU A 34 4.52 -16.28 7.02
CA GLU A 34 3.94 -17.45 7.68
C GLU A 34 2.81 -17.11 8.67
N GLU A 35 2.73 -15.85 9.11
CA GLU A 35 1.68 -15.35 10.01
C GLU A 35 0.50 -14.76 9.23
N ALA A 36 0.64 -14.58 7.91
CA ALA A 36 -0.40 -14.01 7.04
C ALA A 36 -1.50 -15.04 6.71
N GLY A 37 -2.75 -14.71 7.05
CA GLY A 37 -3.94 -15.48 6.68
C GLY A 37 -4.59 -14.99 5.37
N GLU A 38 -5.46 -15.81 4.78
CA GLU A 38 -6.11 -15.53 3.47
C GLU A 38 -6.80 -14.17 3.31
N ALA A 39 -7.21 -13.56 4.41
CA ALA A 39 -7.82 -12.24 4.44
C ALA A 39 -6.81 -11.09 4.25
N ASP A 40 -5.53 -11.30 4.59
CA ASP A 40 -4.55 -10.22 4.75
C ASP A 40 -4.08 -9.63 3.41
N TRP A 41 -4.29 -10.34 2.29
CA TRP A 41 -3.96 -9.88 0.94
C TRP A 41 -5.17 -9.49 0.08
N ALA A 42 -6.40 -9.70 0.59
CA ALA A 42 -7.63 -9.35 -0.12
C ALA A 42 -7.77 -7.83 -0.36
N GLU A 43 -6.95 -7.02 0.31
CA GLU A 43 -6.97 -5.56 0.23
C GLU A 43 -6.00 -4.98 -0.82
N TRP A 44 -5.39 -5.78 -1.70
CA TRP A 44 -4.43 -5.24 -2.68
C TRP A 44 -5.05 -4.19 -3.60
N GLY A 45 -6.35 -4.35 -3.90
CA GLY A 45 -7.12 -3.34 -4.62
C GLY A 45 -7.15 -1.99 -3.90
N LEU A 46 -7.33 -1.98 -2.57
CA LEU A 46 -7.36 -0.77 -1.76
C LEU A 46 -6.00 -0.07 -1.75
N MET A 47 -4.91 -0.83 -1.71
CA MET A 47 -3.55 -0.28 -1.83
C MET A 47 -3.34 0.42 -3.18
N VAL A 48 -3.77 -0.21 -4.28
CA VAL A 48 -3.68 0.39 -5.62
C VAL A 48 -4.54 1.65 -5.73
N ASP A 49 -5.74 1.66 -5.15
CA ASP A 49 -6.60 2.84 -5.16
C ASP A 49 -6.07 3.97 -4.28
N ALA A 50 -5.43 3.65 -3.16
CA ALA A 50 -4.70 4.61 -2.33
C ALA A 50 -3.55 5.28 -3.10
N LEU A 51 -2.76 4.50 -3.84
CA LEU A 51 -1.69 5.01 -4.70
C LEU A 51 -2.21 5.91 -5.82
N LYS A 52 -3.32 5.55 -6.48
CA LYS A 52 -3.94 6.41 -7.51
C LYS A 52 -4.43 7.72 -6.93
N ARG A 53 -5.00 7.68 -5.72
CA ARG A 53 -5.44 8.89 -5.01
C ARG A 53 -4.25 9.76 -4.62
N LEU A 54 -3.14 9.15 -4.19
CA LEU A 54 -1.88 9.86 -3.97
C LEU A 54 -1.38 10.48 -5.28
N ALA A 55 -1.34 9.74 -6.39
CA ALA A 55 -0.87 10.23 -7.68
C ALA A 55 -1.67 11.44 -8.19
N ALA A 56 -2.98 11.47 -7.94
CA ALA A 56 -3.84 12.59 -8.29
C ALA A 56 -3.59 13.87 -7.46
N HIS A 57 -3.01 13.73 -6.27
CA HIS A 57 -2.72 14.83 -5.34
C HIS A 57 -1.25 15.26 -5.37
N ASP A 58 -0.35 14.28 -5.34
CA ASP A 58 1.10 14.41 -5.35
C ASP A 58 1.71 13.26 -6.19
N PRO A 59 1.98 13.50 -7.48
CA PRO A 59 2.52 12.48 -8.37
C PRO A 59 3.99 12.12 -8.04
N GLU A 60 4.74 13.02 -7.40
CA GLU A 60 6.13 12.74 -7.03
C GLU A 60 6.18 11.78 -5.83
N ALA A 61 5.38 12.06 -4.80
CA ALA A 61 5.22 11.15 -3.66
C ALA A 61 4.66 9.79 -4.09
N ALA A 62 3.68 9.78 -5.01
CA ALA A 62 3.14 8.54 -5.56
C ALA A 62 4.19 7.75 -6.34
N LEU A 63 5.03 8.41 -7.15
CA LEU A 63 6.09 7.76 -7.91
C LEU A 63 7.16 7.16 -6.97
N SER A 64 7.52 7.89 -5.91
CA SER A 64 8.44 7.41 -4.89
C SER A 64 7.88 6.15 -4.21
N LEU A 65 6.65 6.18 -3.74
CA LEU A 65 6.01 5.02 -3.09
C LEU A 65 5.79 3.86 -4.07
N ALA A 66 5.39 4.13 -5.31
CA ALA A 66 5.24 3.13 -6.36
C ALA A 66 6.56 2.42 -6.68
N ARG A 67 7.70 3.11 -6.54
CA ARG A 67 9.02 2.54 -6.70
C ARG A 67 9.40 1.61 -5.54
N GLU A 68 9.14 2.02 -4.30
CA GLU A 68 9.36 1.17 -3.13
C GLU A 68 8.61 -0.17 -3.25
N ILE A 69 7.35 -0.11 -3.68
CA ILE A 69 6.51 -1.29 -3.91
C ILE A 69 7.07 -2.15 -5.04
N TRP A 70 7.56 -1.51 -6.10
CA TRP A 70 8.16 -2.19 -7.23
C TRP A 70 9.46 -2.93 -6.87
N ASP A 71 10.25 -2.36 -5.96
CA ASP A 71 11.49 -2.98 -5.49
C ASP A 71 11.19 -4.27 -4.69
N GLU A 72 10.03 -4.33 -4.03
CA GLU A 72 9.53 -5.51 -3.29
C GLU A 72 8.78 -6.54 -4.17
N ARG A 73 8.73 -6.37 -5.49
CA ARG A 73 7.91 -7.20 -6.41
C ARG A 73 8.10 -8.71 -6.26
N GLU A 74 9.32 -9.17 -5.98
CA GLU A 74 9.60 -10.61 -5.86
C GLU A 74 9.00 -11.19 -4.59
N ARG A 75 9.02 -10.42 -3.49
CA ARG A 75 8.39 -10.80 -2.23
C ARG A 75 6.87 -10.70 -2.33
N LEU A 76 6.35 -9.67 -2.99
CA LEU A 76 4.92 -9.57 -3.32
C LEU A 76 4.45 -10.75 -4.19
N GLN A 77 5.27 -11.21 -5.14
CA GLN A 77 4.95 -12.38 -5.95
C GLN A 77 4.87 -13.66 -5.13
N ALA A 78 5.72 -13.82 -4.10
CA ALA A 78 5.64 -14.93 -3.16
C ALA A 78 4.33 -14.93 -2.36
N LEU A 79 3.75 -13.74 -2.13
CA LEU A 79 2.40 -13.56 -1.56
C LEU A 79 1.27 -13.70 -2.61
N GLY A 80 1.56 -14.08 -3.84
CA GLY A 80 0.57 -14.21 -4.92
C GLY A 80 0.21 -12.90 -5.61
N ILE A 81 0.78 -11.77 -5.20
CA ILE A 81 0.56 -10.45 -5.81
C ILE A 81 1.55 -10.25 -6.95
N ARG A 82 1.06 -10.24 -8.19
CA ARG A 82 1.89 -10.02 -9.37
C ARG A 82 1.72 -8.59 -9.87
N LEU A 83 2.83 -7.85 -9.84
CA LEU A 83 2.91 -6.56 -10.52
C LEU A 83 3.08 -6.78 -12.04
N PRO A 84 2.52 -5.91 -12.89
CA PRO A 84 2.83 -5.89 -14.33
C PRO A 84 4.28 -5.41 -14.54
N ASP A 85 4.76 -5.10 -15.75
CA ASP A 85 6.06 -4.42 -15.90
C ASP A 85 6.03 -2.97 -15.35
N TRP A 86 7.20 -2.32 -15.26
CA TRP A 86 7.31 -0.98 -14.65
C TRP A 86 6.50 0.09 -15.39
N GLU A 87 6.42 0.05 -16.72
CA GLU A 87 5.67 1.03 -17.49
C GLU A 87 4.16 0.83 -17.30
N ALA A 88 3.70 -0.41 -17.36
CA ALA A 88 2.32 -0.78 -17.10
C ALA A 88 1.92 -0.51 -15.64
N TRP A 89 2.83 -0.67 -14.69
CA TRP A 89 2.60 -0.33 -13.28
C TRP A 89 2.37 1.16 -13.10
N ARG A 90 3.24 2.00 -13.65
CA ARG A 90 3.06 3.46 -13.64
C ARG A 90 1.77 3.90 -14.32
N ALA A 91 1.51 3.38 -15.52
CA ALA A 91 0.30 3.69 -16.28
C ALA A 91 -0.97 3.32 -15.49
N ARG A 92 -0.96 2.20 -14.76
CA ARG A 92 -2.07 1.78 -13.89
C ARG A 92 -2.33 2.77 -12.74
N LEU A 93 -1.31 3.49 -12.28
CA LEU A 93 -1.41 4.49 -11.23
C LEU A 93 -1.73 5.91 -11.75
N GLY A 94 -1.66 6.12 -13.08
CA GLY A 94 -1.80 7.45 -13.68
C GLY A 94 -0.53 8.30 -13.63
N LEU A 95 0.65 7.65 -13.56
CA LEU A 95 1.99 8.26 -13.50
C LEU A 95 2.80 8.07 -14.78
#